data_AF-A0A840J7H1-F1
#
_entry.id   AF-A0A840J7H1-F1
#
_cell.length_a   1.000
_cell.length_b   1.000
_cell.length_c   1.000
_cell.angle_alpha   90.00
_cell.angle_beta   90.00
_cell.angle_gamma   90.00
#
_symmetry.space_group_name_H-M   'P 1'
#
loop_
_entity.id
_entity.type
_entity.pdbx_description
1 polymer ?
#
loop_
_entity_poly.entity_id
_entity_poly.type
_entity_poly.pdbx_seq_one_letter_code
_entity_poly.pdbx_strand_id
1 'polypeptide(L)'
;MRKTLRPVLAAGLTAASALALGLCGPAISAADTVHPLAATASVRDSGGDLSSPEKKEIAMELVSSAENSSLDWKAQYGYLEDIGDGRGYTGGIVGFCSGTGDLLDLVRAYTAAVPDNPLAKFLPALEKVNGSDSHEGLGAAFEDAWAQAAGTGEFQQAQNDERDRVYFDPAVEQAKADGLGALGQFVYYDAIVMHGPGDSPDSFGGIRETATQKVETPAQGGDETAYLRAFLDARKVIMKQEEAHADTSRVDTEQLVFLDEGNLDLHTPLKWKVYGDPYEIS
;
A
#
# COMPACT_ATOMS: atom_id res chain seq x y z
N MET A 1 36.59 8.14 54.16
CA MET A 1 37.45 7.35 55.07
C MET A 1 38.34 6.41 54.25
N ARG A 2 39.53 6.07 54.79
CA ARG A 2 40.41 4.90 54.53
C ARG A 2 40.03 3.94 53.36
N LYS A 3 40.88 3.79 52.32
CA LYS A 3 42.10 2.93 52.21
C LYS A 3 41.78 1.47 51.77
N THR A 4 42.05 1.07 50.53
CA THR A 4 43.31 0.50 49.92
C THR A 4 43.50 -1.03 50.02
N LEU A 5 43.76 -1.64 48.86
CA LEU A 5 44.61 -2.83 48.57
C LEU A 5 44.30 -4.24 49.17
N ARG A 6 44.23 -5.22 48.23
CA ARG A 6 44.91 -6.54 48.12
C ARG A 6 46.09 -6.87 49.10
N PRO A 7 46.66 -8.11 49.15
CA PRO A 7 46.18 -9.48 48.83
C PRO A 7 46.59 -10.55 49.91
N VAL A 8 46.44 -11.86 49.62
CA VAL A 8 47.28 -13.05 49.99
C VAL A 8 46.59 -14.31 49.38
N LEU A 9 47.17 -15.35 48.75
CA LEU A 9 48.54 -15.79 48.38
C LEU A 9 49.19 -16.92 49.25
N ALA A 10 48.93 -18.18 48.86
CA ALA A 10 49.74 -19.39 49.12
C ALA A 10 49.65 -20.30 47.85
N ALA A 11 50.70 -20.76 47.15
CA ALA A 11 51.93 -21.47 47.53
C ALA A 11 51.68 -22.96 47.91
N GLY A 12 52.27 -23.98 47.28
CA GLY A 12 53.14 -24.01 46.08
C GLY A 12 53.84 -25.38 45.86
N LEU A 13 54.54 -25.55 44.73
CA LEU A 13 55.47 -26.65 44.33
C LEU A 13 54.85 -28.06 44.19
N THR A 14 55.25 -28.97 43.27
CA THR A 14 56.55 -29.32 42.65
C THR A 14 56.40 -29.55 41.13
N ALA A 15 57.30 -29.16 40.21
CA ALA A 15 58.74 -29.48 39.99
C ALA A 15 59.03 -30.86 39.34
N ALA A 16 59.26 -30.88 38.01
CA ALA A 16 60.33 -31.62 37.30
C ALA A 16 60.30 -31.37 35.79
N SER A 17 61.46 -31.41 35.13
CA SER A 17 61.68 -30.95 33.74
C SER A 17 61.92 -32.08 32.74
N ALA A 18 61.56 -31.88 31.47
CA ALA A 18 62.26 -32.50 30.34
C ALA A 18 62.26 -31.54 29.14
N LEU A 19 63.45 -31.20 28.64
CA LEU A 19 63.68 -30.31 27.50
C LEU A 19 64.05 -31.15 26.28
N ALA A 20 63.37 -30.96 25.15
CA ALA A 20 63.80 -31.51 23.86
C ALA A 20 63.53 -30.49 22.75
N LEU A 21 64.60 -29.93 22.17
CA LEU A 21 64.49 -29.13 20.95
C LEU A 21 64.38 -30.06 19.74
N GLY A 22 63.34 -29.84 18.92
CA GLY A 22 63.24 -30.36 17.56
C GLY A 22 62.82 -29.22 16.63
N LEU A 23 63.74 -28.75 15.79
CA LEU A 23 63.51 -27.67 14.82
C LEU A 23 63.26 -28.24 13.41
N CYS A 24 62.43 -27.51 12.66
CA CYS A 24 62.18 -27.56 11.19
C CYS A 24 60.96 -28.35 10.69
N GLY A 25 60.13 -27.65 9.90
CA GLY A 25 59.18 -28.22 8.93
C GLY A 25 57.73 -27.76 9.09
N PRO A 26 57.26 -26.72 8.36
CA PRO A 26 55.84 -26.38 8.31
C PRO A 26 55.10 -27.23 7.29
N ALA A 27 53.97 -27.82 7.69
CA ALA A 27 52.96 -28.34 6.78
C ALA A 27 51.58 -27.94 7.33
N ILE A 28 51.04 -26.84 6.80
CA ILE A 28 49.68 -26.42 7.07
C ILE A 28 48.75 -27.39 6.32
N SER A 29 47.90 -28.09 7.05
CA SER A 29 46.74 -28.77 6.47
C SER A 29 45.54 -28.41 7.34
N ALA A 30 44.82 -27.36 6.96
CA ALA A 30 43.58 -26.99 7.60
C ALA A 30 42.54 -28.10 7.37
N ALA A 31 41.84 -28.50 8.44
CA ALA A 31 40.63 -29.30 8.32
C ALA A 31 39.47 -28.32 8.15
N ASP A 32 39.15 -27.95 6.91
CA ASP A 32 38.00 -27.09 6.64
C ASP A 32 36.71 -27.89 6.86
N THR A 33 35.96 -27.44 7.86
CA THR A 33 34.62 -27.89 8.18
C THR A 33 33.69 -27.65 7.00
N VAL A 34 33.01 -28.70 6.54
CA VAL A 34 31.96 -28.59 5.52
C VAL A 34 30.77 -27.84 6.12
N HIS A 35 30.76 -26.51 5.93
CA HIS A 35 29.54 -25.73 6.09
C HIS A 35 28.53 -26.19 5.03
N PRO A 36 27.25 -26.42 5.39
CA PRO A 36 26.23 -26.58 4.36
C PRO A 36 26.16 -25.28 3.56
N LEU A 37 26.17 -25.37 2.23
CA LEU A 37 25.80 -24.22 1.40
C LEU A 37 24.40 -23.81 1.84
N ALA A 38 24.29 -22.63 2.45
CA ALA A 38 23.03 -21.93 2.50
C ALA A 38 22.54 -21.84 1.06
N ALA A 39 21.33 -22.36 0.80
CA ALA A 39 20.68 -22.12 -0.47
C ALA A 39 20.57 -20.59 -0.58
N THR A 40 21.35 -19.99 -1.48
CA THR A 40 21.08 -18.65 -1.94
C THR A 40 19.68 -18.71 -2.51
N ALA A 41 18.70 -18.22 -1.74
CA ALA A 41 17.41 -17.89 -2.30
C ALA A 41 17.71 -17.00 -3.51
N SER A 42 17.46 -17.53 -4.70
CA SER A 42 17.31 -16.65 -5.85
C SER A 42 16.23 -15.69 -5.41
N VAL A 43 16.56 -14.42 -5.28
CA VAL A 43 15.57 -13.37 -5.50
C VAL A 43 14.97 -13.76 -6.85
N ARG A 44 13.72 -14.25 -6.82
CA ARG A 44 12.99 -14.48 -8.06
C ARG A 44 12.92 -13.11 -8.70
N ASP A 45 13.29 -13.05 -9.97
CA ASP A 45 13.02 -11.89 -10.81
C ASP A 45 11.52 -11.63 -10.68
N SER A 46 11.18 -10.59 -9.91
CA SER A 46 9.84 -10.41 -9.35
C SER A 46 8.87 -10.11 -10.47
N GLY A 47 7.80 -10.89 -10.62
CA GLY A 47 6.85 -10.66 -11.68
C GLY A 47 6.08 -9.36 -11.42
N GLY A 48 6.39 -8.33 -12.20
CA GLY A 48 5.65 -7.06 -12.21
C GLY A 48 5.81 -6.20 -10.95
N ASP A 49 6.43 -5.05 -11.11
CA ASP A 49 6.19 -3.92 -10.20
C ASP A 49 4.82 -3.31 -10.53
N LEU A 50 3.95 -3.02 -9.55
CA LEU A 50 2.66 -2.38 -9.81
C LEU A 50 2.83 -1.01 -10.46
N SER A 51 3.95 -0.31 -10.20
CA SER A 51 4.26 0.97 -10.84
C SER A 51 4.74 0.85 -12.30
N SER A 52 4.86 -0.37 -12.86
CA SER A 52 5.02 -0.53 -14.31
C SER A 52 3.75 -0.11 -15.05
N PRO A 53 3.82 0.54 -16.24
CA PRO A 53 2.63 1.10 -16.90
C PRO A 53 1.50 0.09 -17.13
N GLU A 54 1.85 -1.14 -17.49
CA GLU A 54 0.91 -2.24 -17.75
C GLU A 54 0.19 -2.68 -16.46
N LYS A 55 0.92 -2.83 -15.35
CA LYS A 55 0.34 -3.20 -14.04
C LYS A 55 -0.44 -2.05 -13.41
N LYS A 56 -0.03 -0.80 -13.66
CA LYS A 56 -0.73 0.39 -13.19
C LYS A 56 -2.07 0.56 -13.88
N GLU A 57 -2.16 0.35 -15.19
CA GLU A 57 -3.44 0.33 -15.92
C GLU A 57 -4.36 -0.77 -15.39
N ILE A 58 -3.86 -2.00 -15.22
CA ILE A 58 -4.59 -3.11 -14.58
C ILE A 58 -5.13 -2.71 -13.19
N ALA A 59 -4.30 -2.06 -12.35
CA ALA A 59 -4.72 -1.62 -11.03
C ALA A 59 -5.85 -0.57 -11.07
N MET A 60 -5.87 0.32 -12.07
CA MET A 60 -6.97 1.28 -12.25
C MET A 60 -8.25 0.59 -12.72
N GLU A 61 -8.15 -0.38 -13.65
CA GLU A 61 -9.29 -1.16 -14.14
C GLU A 61 -9.92 -2.01 -13.02
N LEU A 62 -9.10 -2.64 -12.17
CA LEU A 62 -9.55 -3.39 -10.99
C LEU A 62 -10.31 -2.48 -10.01
N VAL A 63 -9.73 -1.37 -9.58
CA VAL A 63 -10.40 -0.40 -8.68
C VAL A 63 -11.71 0.11 -9.28
N SER A 64 -11.71 0.53 -10.55
CA SER A 64 -12.93 1.04 -11.21
C SER A 64 -14.02 -0.04 -11.37
N SER A 65 -13.67 -1.33 -11.43
CA SER A 65 -14.65 -2.40 -11.40
C SER A 65 -15.42 -2.47 -10.08
N ALA A 66 -14.79 -2.06 -8.96
CA ALA A 66 -15.39 -1.97 -7.64
C ALA A 66 -16.02 -0.60 -7.35
N GLU A 67 -15.42 0.51 -7.76
CA GLU A 67 -15.98 1.85 -7.52
C GLU A 67 -17.13 2.19 -8.48
N ASN A 68 -17.11 1.67 -9.72
CA ASN A 68 -17.96 2.16 -10.81
C ASN A 68 -18.58 1.06 -11.69
N SER A 69 -18.39 -0.22 -11.35
CA SER A 69 -18.84 -1.37 -12.16
C SER A 69 -18.41 -1.31 -13.64
N SER A 70 -17.19 -0.82 -13.90
CA SER A 70 -16.66 -0.61 -15.24
C SER A 70 -15.12 -0.72 -15.25
N LEU A 71 -14.55 -1.25 -16.32
CA LEU A 71 -13.09 -1.19 -16.56
C LEU A 71 -12.66 0.16 -17.18
N ASP A 72 -13.59 0.94 -17.73
CA ASP A 72 -13.29 2.28 -18.26
C ASP A 72 -13.17 3.31 -17.11
N TRP A 73 -12.07 3.20 -16.36
CA TRP A 73 -11.73 4.12 -15.26
C TRP A 73 -11.53 5.56 -15.74
N LYS A 74 -11.17 5.74 -17.03
CA LYS A 74 -10.97 7.07 -17.63
C LYS A 74 -12.31 7.79 -17.86
N ALA A 75 -13.44 7.09 -17.92
CA ALA A 75 -14.75 7.73 -17.90
C ALA A 75 -15.03 8.48 -16.58
N GLN A 76 -14.34 8.13 -15.49
CA GLN A 76 -14.63 8.62 -14.14
C GLN A 76 -13.99 9.98 -13.81
N TYR A 77 -13.13 10.54 -14.67
CA TYR A 77 -12.60 11.91 -14.46
C TYR A 77 -13.70 12.95 -14.25
N GLY A 78 -14.87 12.75 -14.88
CA GLY A 78 -16.04 13.62 -14.76
C GLY A 78 -17.09 13.19 -13.73
N TYR A 79 -16.90 12.06 -13.04
CA TYR A 79 -17.79 11.63 -11.96
C TYR A 79 -17.76 12.65 -10.82
N LEU A 80 -18.92 13.00 -10.29
CA LEU A 80 -19.10 13.84 -9.11
C LEU A 80 -20.53 13.64 -8.57
N GLU A 81 -20.67 13.08 -7.37
CA GLU A 81 -21.96 12.83 -6.72
C GLU A 81 -21.78 12.89 -5.19
N ASP A 82 -22.78 13.40 -4.46
CA ASP A 82 -22.90 13.15 -3.02
C ASP A 82 -23.74 11.89 -2.83
N ILE A 83 -23.08 10.82 -2.41
CA ILE A 83 -23.67 9.49 -2.23
C ILE A 83 -24.36 9.32 -0.86
N GLY A 84 -24.39 10.37 -0.03
CA GLY A 84 -25.05 10.37 1.27
C GLY A 84 -24.31 9.61 2.38
N ASP A 85 -23.00 9.39 2.20
CA ASP A 85 -22.13 8.71 3.18
C ASP A 85 -21.53 9.68 4.24
N GLY A 86 -21.80 10.98 4.11
CA GLY A 86 -21.29 12.02 5.01
C GLY A 86 -19.96 12.64 4.59
N ARG A 87 -19.43 12.31 3.40
CA ARG A 87 -18.19 12.88 2.84
C ARG A 87 -18.44 14.09 1.91
N GLY A 88 -19.71 14.40 1.64
CA GLY A 88 -20.16 15.45 0.71
C GLY A 88 -20.02 14.98 -0.74
N TYR A 89 -19.63 15.88 -1.66
CA TYR A 89 -19.32 15.46 -3.03
C TYR A 89 -18.11 14.53 -3.06
N THR A 90 -18.28 13.36 -3.67
CA THR A 90 -17.27 12.37 -4.04
C THR A 90 -17.09 12.40 -5.56
N GLY A 91 -15.87 12.56 -6.06
CA GLY A 91 -15.66 12.72 -7.52
C GLY A 91 -14.31 12.27 -8.06
N GLY A 92 -14.25 12.07 -9.38
CA GLY A 92 -13.02 11.71 -10.08
C GLY A 92 -12.61 10.24 -9.94
N ILE A 93 -11.43 9.91 -10.47
CA ILE A 93 -10.95 8.53 -10.71
C ILE A 93 -10.69 7.67 -9.46
N VAL A 94 -10.72 8.26 -8.25
CA VAL A 94 -10.59 7.54 -6.97
C VAL A 94 -11.54 8.08 -5.90
N GLY A 95 -12.60 8.80 -6.30
CA GLY A 95 -13.60 9.32 -5.35
C GLY A 95 -13.03 10.36 -4.37
N PHE A 96 -12.35 11.39 -4.88
CA PHE A 96 -11.89 12.50 -4.07
C PHE A 96 -13.08 13.19 -3.38
N CYS A 97 -13.05 13.41 -2.05
CA CYS A 97 -14.22 13.96 -1.35
C CYS A 97 -14.04 15.40 -0.83
N SER A 98 -15.11 16.20 -0.91
CA SER A 98 -15.10 17.59 -0.41
C SER A 98 -14.93 17.69 1.12
N GLY A 99 -15.40 16.67 1.86
CA GLY A 99 -15.35 16.61 3.32
C GLY A 99 -14.05 16.09 3.91
N THR A 100 -13.21 15.40 3.14
CA THR A 100 -11.92 14.83 3.60
C THR A 100 -10.69 15.64 3.20
N GLY A 101 -10.84 16.60 2.28
CA GLY A 101 -9.84 17.64 1.97
C GLY A 101 -8.89 17.32 0.82
N ASP A 102 -8.84 16.07 0.38
CA ASP A 102 -8.19 15.59 -0.84
C ASP A 102 -8.78 16.22 -2.12
N LEU A 103 -10.11 16.41 -2.22
CA LEU A 103 -10.70 17.16 -3.34
C LEU A 103 -10.28 18.65 -3.32
N LEU A 104 -10.12 19.24 -2.13
CA LEU A 104 -9.61 20.61 -1.99
C LEU A 104 -8.14 20.69 -2.43
N ASP A 105 -7.30 19.75 -2.04
CA ASP A 105 -5.89 19.71 -2.43
C ASP A 105 -5.71 19.42 -3.93
N LEU A 106 -6.54 18.55 -4.53
CA LEU A 106 -6.66 18.38 -5.99
C LEU A 106 -6.96 19.72 -6.69
N VAL A 107 -7.99 20.46 -6.26
CA VAL A 107 -8.37 21.73 -6.91
C VAL A 107 -7.29 22.80 -6.68
N ARG A 108 -6.57 22.78 -5.56
CA ARG A 108 -5.39 23.63 -5.32
C ARG A 108 -4.24 23.29 -6.27
N ALA A 109 -3.91 22.01 -6.44
CA ALA A 109 -2.86 21.55 -7.34
C ALA A 109 -3.19 21.91 -8.80
N TYR A 110 -4.43 21.64 -9.24
CA TYR A 110 -4.91 22.03 -10.56
C TYR A 110 -4.87 23.56 -10.77
N THR A 111 -5.24 24.35 -9.76
CA THR A 111 -5.18 25.82 -9.83
C THR A 111 -3.75 26.37 -9.80
N ALA A 112 -2.81 25.68 -9.15
CA ALA A 112 -1.39 26.04 -9.20
C ALA A 112 -0.79 25.81 -10.61
N ALA A 113 -1.24 24.76 -11.31
CA ALA A 113 -0.83 24.46 -12.68
C ALA A 113 -1.56 25.34 -13.73
N VAL A 114 -2.85 25.59 -13.54
CA VAL A 114 -3.73 26.34 -14.44
C VAL A 114 -4.53 27.39 -13.65
N PRO A 115 -4.00 28.62 -13.46
CA PRO A 115 -4.62 29.61 -12.56
C PRO A 115 -6.06 30.03 -12.92
N ASP A 116 -6.37 30.18 -14.21
CA ASP A 116 -7.68 30.66 -14.70
C ASP A 116 -8.67 29.50 -15.02
N ASN A 117 -8.52 28.35 -14.36
CA ASN A 117 -9.39 27.19 -14.57
C ASN A 117 -10.81 27.38 -13.97
N PRO A 118 -11.84 26.63 -14.42
CA PRO A 118 -13.22 26.86 -13.98
C PRO A 118 -13.51 26.49 -12.52
N LEU A 119 -12.65 25.68 -11.87
CA LEU A 119 -12.76 25.26 -10.48
C LEU A 119 -12.10 26.23 -9.49
N ALA A 120 -11.13 27.03 -9.91
CA ALA A 120 -10.37 27.96 -9.06
C ALA A 120 -11.25 28.88 -8.18
N LYS A 121 -12.39 29.33 -8.72
CA LYS A 121 -13.36 30.19 -8.02
C LYS A 121 -14.05 29.52 -6.82
N PHE A 122 -14.01 28.20 -6.71
CA PHE A 122 -14.62 27.42 -5.63
C PHE A 122 -13.68 27.12 -4.47
N LEU A 123 -12.37 27.41 -4.58
CA LEU A 123 -11.40 27.19 -3.49
C LEU A 123 -11.86 27.74 -2.13
N PRO A 124 -12.43 28.97 -2.01
CA PRO A 124 -12.91 29.47 -0.71
C PRO A 124 -14.15 28.73 -0.17
N ALA A 125 -14.94 28.09 -1.03
CA ALA A 125 -16.08 27.27 -0.61
C ALA A 125 -15.58 25.89 -0.15
N LEU A 126 -14.69 25.25 -0.94
CA LEU A 126 -14.02 24.00 -0.59
C LEU A 126 -13.28 24.10 0.77
N GLU A 127 -12.57 25.20 1.00
CA GLU A 127 -11.91 25.47 2.30
C GLU A 127 -12.89 25.62 3.47
N LYS A 128 -14.13 26.05 3.21
CA LYS A 128 -15.16 26.25 4.23
C LYS A 128 -15.90 24.94 4.57
N VAL A 129 -16.10 24.06 3.59
CA VAL A 129 -16.88 22.82 3.76
C VAL A 129 -16.02 21.62 4.14
N ASN A 130 -14.70 21.67 3.94
CA ASN A 130 -13.76 20.63 4.37
C ASN A 130 -13.95 20.27 5.87
N GLY A 131 -14.05 18.98 6.16
CA GLY A 131 -14.48 18.45 7.46
C GLY A 131 -16.00 18.31 7.63
N SER A 132 -16.80 18.43 6.57
CA SER A 132 -18.26 18.26 6.58
C SER A 132 -18.82 17.78 5.23
N ASP A 133 -20.09 17.39 5.23
CA ASP A 133 -20.92 17.06 4.05
C ASP A 133 -21.56 18.29 3.38
N SER A 134 -21.16 19.50 3.75
CA SER A 134 -21.84 20.73 3.30
C SER A 134 -21.56 21.06 1.83
N HIS A 135 -22.60 21.42 1.08
CA HIS A 135 -22.49 21.93 -0.30
C HIS A 135 -22.51 23.47 -0.38
N GLU A 136 -22.36 24.18 0.74
CA GLU A 136 -22.50 25.64 0.78
C GLU A 136 -21.45 26.37 -0.08
N GLY A 137 -21.91 26.98 -1.18
CA GLY A 137 -21.06 27.70 -2.13
C GLY A 137 -20.55 26.86 -3.31
N LEU A 138 -20.91 25.58 -3.37
CA LEU A 138 -20.61 24.66 -4.47
C LEU A 138 -21.85 24.51 -5.40
N GLY A 139 -22.65 23.46 -5.20
CA GLY A 139 -23.90 23.19 -5.91
C GLY A 139 -23.72 22.96 -7.41
N ALA A 140 -24.81 23.10 -8.17
CA ALA A 140 -24.83 22.92 -9.63
C ALA A 140 -23.76 23.72 -10.39
N ALA A 141 -23.35 24.89 -9.90
CA ALA A 141 -22.29 25.67 -10.53
C ALA A 141 -20.89 25.04 -10.39
N PHE A 142 -20.66 24.26 -9.33
CA PHE A 142 -19.46 23.45 -9.11
C PHE A 142 -19.52 22.16 -9.94
N GLU A 143 -20.68 21.49 -9.98
CA GLU A 143 -20.94 20.33 -10.84
C GLU A 143 -20.67 20.64 -12.33
N ASP A 144 -21.24 21.73 -12.85
CA ASP A 144 -20.99 22.22 -14.22
C ASP A 144 -19.50 22.49 -14.48
N ALA A 145 -18.80 23.08 -13.50
CA ALA A 145 -17.39 23.42 -13.61
C ALA A 145 -16.47 22.18 -13.52
N TRP A 146 -16.87 21.16 -12.76
CA TRP A 146 -16.18 19.88 -12.67
C TRP A 146 -16.31 19.11 -13.98
N ALA A 147 -17.52 18.99 -14.52
CA ALA A 147 -17.77 18.40 -15.83
C ALA A 147 -17.01 19.13 -16.95
N GLN A 148 -16.94 20.46 -16.89
CA GLN A 148 -16.11 21.26 -17.81
C GLN A 148 -14.62 20.96 -17.66
N ALA A 149 -14.11 20.90 -16.43
CA ALA A 149 -12.69 20.63 -16.17
C ALA A 149 -12.29 19.21 -16.60
N ALA A 150 -13.14 18.21 -16.39
CA ALA A 150 -12.90 16.81 -16.74
C ALA A 150 -12.68 16.58 -18.25
N GLY A 151 -13.16 17.49 -19.11
CA GLY A 151 -12.87 17.50 -20.53
C GLY A 151 -11.46 18.03 -20.92
N THR A 152 -10.64 18.43 -19.96
CA THR A 152 -9.28 18.98 -20.17
C THR A 152 -8.20 17.99 -19.76
N GLY A 153 -7.11 17.91 -20.52
CA GLY A 153 -5.98 17.04 -20.19
C GLY A 153 -5.27 17.47 -18.90
N GLU A 154 -5.31 18.76 -18.59
CA GLU A 154 -4.70 19.36 -17.41
C GLU A 154 -5.39 18.94 -16.11
N PHE A 155 -6.73 18.87 -16.07
CA PHE A 155 -7.43 18.36 -14.89
C PHE A 155 -7.34 16.84 -14.76
N GLN A 156 -7.34 16.12 -15.89
CA GLN A 156 -7.08 14.67 -15.91
C GLN A 156 -5.69 14.35 -15.35
N GLN A 157 -4.66 15.13 -15.72
CA GLN A 157 -3.33 15.00 -15.14
C GLN A 157 -3.32 15.35 -13.64
N ALA A 158 -3.99 16.42 -13.22
CA ALA A 158 -4.08 16.76 -11.79
C ALA A 158 -4.72 15.64 -10.96
N GLN A 159 -5.77 14.98 -11.47
CA GLN A 159 -6.35 13.80 -10.81
C GLN A 159 -5.39 12.60 -10.77
N ASN A 160 -4.62 12.36 -11.85
CA ASN A 160 -3.60 11.31 -11.87
C ASN A 160 -2.48 11.58 -10.85
N ASP A 161 -1.99 12.82 -10.79
CA ASP A 161 -0.92 13.24 -9.89
C ASP A 161 -1.34 13.16 -8.42
N GLU A 162 -2.59 13.56 -8.10
CA GLU A 162 -3.10 13.52 -6.73
C GLU A 162 -3.42 12.08 -6.27
N ARG A 163 -3.99 11.25 -7.16
CA ARG A 163 -4.11 9.79 -6.94
C ARG A 163 -2.75 9.20 -6.59
N ASP A 164 -1.73 9.56 -7.37
CA ASP A 164 -0.39 9.01 -7.24
C ASP A 164 0.25 9.43 -5.91
N ARG A 165 0.21 10.73 -5.61
CA ARG A 165 0.75 11.33 -4.39
C ARG A 165 0.13 10.81 -3.09
N VAL A 166 -1.18 10.60 -3.06
CA VAL A 166 -1.92 10.31 -1.81
C VAL A 166 -2.17 8.82 -1.61
N TYR A 167 -2.37 8.06 -2.68
CA TYR A 167 -2.83 6.66 -2.60
C TYR A 167 -1.84 5.69 -3.22
N PHE A 168 -1.54 5.84 -4.52
CA PHE A 168 -0.81 4.81 -5.27
C PHE A 168 0.65 4.69 -4.85
N ASP A 169 1.41 5.79 -4.86
CA ASP A 169 2.84 5.75 -4.51
C ASP A 169 3.05 5.33 -3.04
N PRO A 170 2.33 5.89 -2.04
CA PRO A 170 2.45 5.44 -0.64
C PRO A 170 2.12 3.96 -0.43
N ALA A 171 1.07 3.43 -1.08
CA ALA A 171 0.72 2.02 -0.99
C ALA A 171 1.78 1.11 -1.62
N VAL A 172 2.25 1.46 -2.82
CA VAL A 172 3.27 0.69 -3.55
C VAL A 172 4.62 0.73 -2.83
N GLU A 173 5.04 1.88 -2.31
CA GLU A 173 6.25 2.01 -1.49
C GLU A 173 6.17 1.20 -0.19
N GLN A 174 5.04 1.27 0.53
CA GLN A 174 4.85 0.51 1.77
C GLN A 174 4.78 -1.01 1.51
N ALA A 175 4.14 -1.44 0.42
CA ALA A 175 4.11 -2.84 0.01
C ALA A 175 5.50 -3.37 -0.37
N LYS A 176 6.30 -2.57 -1.10
CA LYS A 176 7.71 -2.88 -1.39
C LYS A 176 8.56 -2.97 -0.14
N ALA A 177 8.35 -2.08 0.84
CA ALA A 177 9.03 -2.13 2.14
C ALA A 177 8.66 -3.37 2.97
N ASP A 178 7.44 -3.89 2.81
CA ASP A 178 7.00 -5.16 3.40
C ASP A 178 7.41 -6.40 2.58
N GLY A 179 7.98 -6.22 1.39
CA GLY A 179 8.49 -7.29 0.53
C GLY A 179 7.42 -7.97 -0.33
N LEU A 180 6.34 -7.26 -0.66
CA LEU A 180 5.20 -7.79 -1.42
C LEU A 180 5.35 -7.65 -2.94
N GLY A 181 4.87 -8.65 -3.69
CA GLY A 181 4.73 -8.63 -5.15
C GLY A 181 3.57 -7.76 -5.65
N ALA A 182 3.28 -7.83 -6.95
CA ALA A 182 2.27 -6.98 -7.60
C ALA A 182 0.88 -7.08 -6.97
N LEU A 183 0.43 -8.28 -6.61
CA LEU A 183 -0.87 -8.51 -5.97
C LEU A 183 -0.91 -7.85 -4.58
N GLY A 184 0.16 -7.95 -3.78
CA GLY A 184 0.20 -7.32 -2.47
C GLY A 184 0.27 -5.80 -2.54
N GLN A 185 0.98 -5.26 -3.54
CA GLN A 185 0.96 -3.84 -3.88
C GLN A 185 -0.45 -3.37 -4.27
N PHE A 186 -1.17 -4.15 -5.09
CA PHE A 186 -2.56 -3.86 -5.45
C PHE A 186 -3.51 -3.92 -4.24
N VAL A 187 -3.38 -4.95 -3.39
CA VAL A 187 -4.17 -5.11 -2.15
C VAL A 187 -3.98 -3.92 -1.20
N TYR A 188 -2.77 -3.36 -1.12
CA TYR A 188 -2.51 -2.13 -0.36
C TYR A 188 -3.14 -0.90 -1.03
N TYR A 189 -3.01 -0.77 -2.36
CA TYR A 189 -3.57 0.35 -3.11
C TYR A 189 -5.11 0.40 -3.02
N ASP A 190 -5.77 -0.74 -3.23
CA ASP A 190 -7.23 -0.86 -3.11
C ASP A 190 -7.73 -0.61 -1.69
N ALA A 191 -6.92 -0.95 -0.67
CA ALA A 191 -7.23 -0.65 0.73
C ALA A 191 -7.07 0.85 1.06
N ILE A 192 -6.01 1.52 0.62
CA ILE A 192 -5.82 2.96 0.91
C ILE A 192 -6.81 3.86 0.15
N VAL A 193 -7.29 3.43 -1.03
CA VAL A 193 -8.38 4.13 -1.74
C VAL A 193 -9.67 4.10 -0.91
N MET A 194 -10.09 2.92 -0.44
CA MET A 194 -11.34 2.75 0.31
C MET A 194 -11.29 3.26 1.77
N HIS A 195 -10.14 3.11 2.43
CA HIS A 195 -10.00 3.39 3.87
C HIS A 195 -9.19 4.65 4.19
N GLY A 196 -8.63 5.31 3.16
CA GLY A 196 -7.78 6.48 3.31
C GLY A 196 -6.41 6.21 3.93
N PRO A 197 -5.48 7.18 3.82
CA PRO A 197 -4.22 7.18 4.55
C PRO A 197 -4.43 7.46 6.05
N GLY A 198 -3.53 6.96 6.89
CA GLY A 198 -3.53 7.24 8.33
C GLY A 198 -3.14 6.03 9.18
N ASP A 199 -3.16 6.24 10.50
CA ASP A 199 -2.87 5.23 11.54
C ASP A 199 -4.08 4.97 12.47
N SER A 200 -5.28 5.43 12.11
CA SER A 200 -6.50 5.07 12.85
C SER A 200 -6.87 3.60 12.60
N PRO A 201 -7.57 2.90 13.52
CA PRO A 201 -7.83 1.45 13.39
C PRO A 201 -8.61 1.03 12.14
N ASP A 202 -9.35 1.96 11.55
CA ASP A 202 -10.18 1.86 10.34
C ASP A 202 -9.47 2.32 9.05
N SER A 203 -8.33 3.00 9.16
CA SER A 203 -7.51 3.45 8.01
C SER A 203 -6.53 2.37 7.53
N PHE A 204 -5.90 2.62 6.37
CA PHE A 204 -4.89 1.72 5.79
C PHE A 204 -3.79 1.30 6.78
N GLY A 205 -3.21 2.23 7.55
CA GLY A 205 -2.14 1.94 8.51
C GLY A 205 -2.60 1.05 9.66
N GLY A 206 -3.82 1.27 10.19
CA GLY A 206 -4.41 0.44 11.23
C GLY A 206 -4.76 -0.99 10.77
N ILE A 207 -5.24 -1.13 9.52
CA ILE A 207 -5.46 -2.44 8.88
C ILE A 207 -4.12 -3.18 8.72
N ARG A 208 -3.09 -2.49 8.23
CA ARG A 208 -1.73 -3.03 8.10
C ARG A 208 -1.15 -3.43 9.46
N GLU A 209 -1.28 -2.59 10.49
CA GLU A 209 -0.83 -2.93 11.85
C GLU A 209 -1.51 -4.21 12.34
N THR A 210 -2.83 -4.30 12.21
CA THR A 210 -3.63 -5.47 12.59
C THR A 210 -3.20 -6.76 11.86
N ALA A 211 -2.70 -6.66 10.64
CA ALA A 211 -2.12 -7.79 9.90
C ALA A 211 -0.74 -8.18 10.45
N THR A 212 0.17 -7.20 10.57
CA THR A 212 1.56 -7.42 11.05
C THR A 212 1.64 -7.91 12.50
N GLN A 213 0.65 -7.61 13.35
CA GLN A 213 0.54 -8.18 14.69
C GLN A 213 0.22 -9.69 14.70
N LYS A 214 -0.27 -10.25 13.58
CA LYS A 214 -0.67 -11.66 13.46
C LYS A 214 0.31 -12.49 12.64
N VAL A 215 0.86 -11.92 11.57
CA VAL A 215 1.75 -12.60 10.60
C VAL A 215 2.88 -11.65 10.22
N GLU A 216 4.12 -12.15 10.26
CA GLU A 216 5.31 -11.43 9.81
C GLU A 216 5.22 -11.12 8.30
N THR A 217 5.72 -9.97 7.87
CA THR A 217 5.78 -9.63 6.44
C THR A 217 6.88 -10.44 5.73
N PRO A 218 6.85 -10.59 4.39
CA PRO A 218 7.97 -11.19 3.65
C PRO A 218 9.33 -10.53 3.93
N ALA A 219 9.38 -9.21 4.11
CA ALA A 219 10.59 -8.49 4.52
C ALA A 219 11.11 -8.87 5.91
N GLN A 220 10.25 -9.43 6.78
CA GLN A 220 10.60 -9.99 8.09
C GLN A 220 10.91 -11.50 8.03
N GLY A 221 10.66 -12.16 6.89
CA GLY A 221 10.85 -13.61 6.69
C GLY A 221 9.56 -14.43 6.70
N GLY A 222 8.39 -13.77 6.74
CA GLY A 222 7.08 -14.43 6.65
C GLY A 222 6.72 -14.93 5.25
N ASP A 223 5.64 -15.69 5.16
CA ASP A 223 5.05 -16.15 3.89
C ASP A 223 4.08 -15.09 3.35
N GLU A 224 4.27 -14.69 2.08
CA GLU A 224 3.45 -13.64 1.46
C GLU A 224 1.97 -13.99 1.41
N THR A 225 1.63 -15.23 1.05
CA THR A 225 0.23 -15.67 0.96
C THR A 225 -0.46 -15.67 2.33
N ALA A 226 0.25 -16.10 3.39
CA ALA A 226 -0.22 -16.02 4.76
C ALA A 226 -0.40 -14.56 5.23
N TYR A 227 0.54 -13.68 4.88
CA TYR A 227 0.48 -12.25 5.22
C TYR A 227 -0.70 -11.55 4.53
N LEU A 228 -0.82 -11.71 3.20
CA LEU A 228 -1.90 -11.11 2.42
C LEU A 228 -3.28 -11.61 2.87
N ARG A 229 -3.43 -12.90 3.22
CA ARG A 229 -4.69 -13.39 3.80
C ARG A 229 -5.00 -12.72 5.14
N ALA A 230 -4.01 -12.57 6.03
CA ALA A 230 -4.21 -11.89 7.32
C ALA A 230 -4.56 -10.40 7.16
N PHE A 231 -4.01 -9.73 6.14
CA PHE A 231 -4.37 -8.35 5.76
C PHE A 231 -5.80 -8.25 5.22
N LEU A 232 -6.18 -9.12 4.27
CA LEU A 232 -7.53 -9.15 3.71
C LEU A 232 -8.59 -9.52 4.76
N ASP A 233 -8.27 -10.43 5.70
CA ASP A 233 -9.13 -10.73 6.85
C ASP A 233 -9.29 -9.51 7.79
N ALA A 234 -8.22 -8.75 8.04
CA ALA A 234 -8.29 -7.51 8.83
C ALA A 234 -9.15 -6.44 8.11
N ARG A 235 -8.90 -6.21 6.82
CA ARG A 235 -9.65 -5.27 5.98
C ARG A 235 -11.15 -5.56 5.98
N LYS A 236 -11.54 -6.82 5.78
CA LYS A 236 -12.95 -7.24 5.79
C LYS A 236 -13.65 -7.03 7.14
N VAL A 237 -12.92 -6.94 8.25
CA VAL A 237 -13.50 -6.57 9.56
C VAL A 237 -13.80 -5.08 9.62
N ILE A 238 -12.99 -4.23 8.98
CA ILE A 238 -13.24 -2.78 8.89
C ILE A 238 -14.38 -2.49 7.91
N MET A 239 -14.33 -3.04 6.69
CA MET A 239 -15.39 -2.86 5.68
C MET A 239 -16.80 -3.12 6.24
N LYS A 240 -16.95 -4.15 7.09
CA LYS A 240 -18.25 -4.53 7.69
C LYS A 240 -18.72 -3.65 8.85
N GLN A 241 -17.97 -2.62 9.24
CA GLN A 241 -18.39 -1.63 10.25
C GLN A 241 -19.16 -0.46 9.62
N GLU A 242 -18.98 -0.23 8.32
CA GLU A 242 -19.67 0.82 7.57
C GLU A 242 -20.72 0.17 6.66
N GLU A 243 -22.00 0.57 6.77
CA GLU A 243 -23.09 -0.05 5.99
C GLU A 243 -22.89 0.09 4.47
N ALA A 244 -22.34 1.23 4.03
CA ALA A 244 -21.96 1.48 2.64
C ALA A 244 -20.88 0.52 2.10
N HIS A 245 -20.06 -0.06 2.97
CA HIS A 245 -18.93 -0.93 2.61
C HIS A 245 -19.14 -2.41 3.02
N ALA A 246 -20.36 -2.78 3.42
CA ALA A 246 -20.65 -4.12 3.95
C ALA A 246 -20.52 -5.27 2.92
N ASP A 247 -20.58 -4.96 1.61
CA ASP A 247 -20.26 -5.90 0.55
C ASP A 247 -18.73 -6.04 0.40
N THR A 248 -18.22 -7.26 0.64
CA THR A 248 -16.78 -7.56 0.59
C THR A 248 -16.33 -8.23 -0.71
N SER A 249 -17.10 -8.15 -1.81
CA SER A 249 -16.81 -8.86 -3.07
C SER A 249 -15.48 -8.46 -3.75
N ARG A 250 -15.05 -7.18 -3.67
CA ARG A 250 -13.69 -6.75 -4.11
C ARG A 250 -12.56 -7.51 -3.39
N VAL A 251 -12.83 -8.03 -2.19
CA VAL A 251 -11.91 -8.96 -1.51
C VAL A 251 -12.25 -10.42 -1.84
N ASP A 252 -13.52 -10.82 -1.68
CA ASP A 252 -13.94 -12.22 -1.68
C ASP A 252 -13.97 -12.90 -3.05
N THR A 253 -14.26 -12.15 -4.11
CA THR A 253 -14.41 -12.67 -5.48
C THR A 253 -13.44 -12.04 -6.49
N GLU A 254 -12.42 -11.35 -5.98
CA GLU A 254 -11.31 -10.75 -6.73
C GLU A 254 -9.96 -10.99 -6.02
N GLN A 255 -9.62 -10.22 -4.98
CA GLN A 255 -8.27 -10.27 -4.38
C GLN A 255 -7.94 -11.65 -3.77
N LEU A 256 -8.90 -12.30 -3.11
CA LEU A 256 -8.74 -13.68 -2.62
C LEU A 256 -8.72 -14.71 -3.76
N VAL A 257 -9.34 -14.44 -4.90
CA VAL A 257 -9.28 -15.33 -6.07
C VAL A 257 -7.86 -15.33 -6.65
N PHE A 258 -7.30 -14.14 -6.91
CA PHE A 258 -5.92 -14.02 -7.40
C PHE A 258 -4.90 -14.59 -6.41
N LEU A 259 -5.15 -14.46 -5.10
CA LEU A 259 -4.32 -15.04 -4.04
C LEU A 259 -4.41 -16.57 -3.99
N ASP A 260 -5.62 -17.13 -4.08
CA ASP A 260 -5.87 -18.58 -4.09
C ASP A 260 -5.33 -19.27 -5.35
N GLU A 261 -5.29 -18.55 -6.48
CA GLU A 261 -4.62 -18.98 -7.72
C GLU A 261 -3.08 -18.89 -7.64
N GLY A 262 -2.53 -18.26 -6.59
CA GLY A 262 -1.09 -18.04 -6.43
C GLY A 262 -0.53 -16.97 -7.38
N ASN A 263 -1.38 -16.10 -7.93
CA ASN A 263 -1.02 -15.06 -8.89
C ASN A 263 -0.47 -13.81 -8.19
N LEU A 264 0.57 -14.00 -7.35
CA LEU A 264 1.22 -12.95 -6.55
C LEU A 264 1.80 -11.81 -7.42
N ASP A 265 2.11 -12.13 -8.67
CA ASP A 265 2.66 -11.22 -9.66
C ASP A 265 1.56 -10.58 -10.55
N LEU A 266 0.27 -10.82 -10.28
CA LEU A 266 -0.91 -10.23 -10.94
C LEU A 266 -0.90 -10.35 -12.48
N HIS A 267 -0.48 -11.50 -13.02
CA HIS A 267 -0.43 -11.78 -14.45
C HIS A 267 -1.82 -11.96 -15.07
N THR A 268 -1.99 -11.50 -16.31
CA THR A 268 -3.18 -11.77 -17.11
C THR A 268 -3.14 -13.18 -17.71
N PRO A 269 -4.29 -13.81 -18.05
CA PRO A 269 -5.65 -13.28 -17.90
C PRO A 269 -6.12 -13.23 -16.43
N LEU A 270 -6.69 -12.10 -16.03
CA LEU A 270 -7.33 -11.92 -14.72
C LEU A 270 -8.84 -12.08 -14.90
N LYS A 271 -9.49 -12.84 -14.01
CA LYS A 271 -10.95 -13.05 -14.03
C LYS A 271 -11.50 -12.96 -12.62
N TRP A 272 -12.48 -12.10 -12.41
CA TRP A 272 -13.02 -11.83 -11.08
C TRP A 272 -14.50 -11.44 -11.13
N LYS A 273 -15.06 -11.17 -9.95
CA LYS A 273 -16.38 -10.54 -9.81
C LYS A 273 -16.37 -9.48 -8.72
N VAL A 274 -17.12 -8.41 -8.94
CA VAL A 274 -17.53 -7.47 -7.90
C VAL A 274 -19.05 -7.28 -8.02
N TYR A 275 -19.76 -7.23 -6.90
CA TYR A 275 -21.23 -7.18 -6.80
C TYR A 275 -22.01 -8.30 -7.55
N GLY A 276 -21.30 -9.35 -7.99
CA GLY A 276 -21.82 -10.47 -8.76
C GLY A 276 -21.55 -10.38 -10.27
N ASP A 277 -21.18 -9.21 -10.77
CA ASP A 277 -20.87 -8.97 -12.18
C ASP A 277 -19.48 -9.48 -12.55
N PRO A 278 -19.31 -10.18 -13.69
CA PRO A 278 -18.03 -10.75 -14.11
C PRO A 278 -17.18 -9.78 -14.94
N TYR A 279 -15.88 -9.75 -14.63
CA TYR A 279 -14.88 -8.96 -15.35
C TYR A 279 -13.71 -9.84 -15.81
N GLU A 280 -13.03 -9.41 -16.88
CA GLU A 280 -11.85 -10.08 -17.43
C GLU A 280 -10.89 -9.08 -18.08
N ILE A 281 -9.60 -9.21 -17.76
CA ILE A 281 -8.48 -8.56 -18.47
C ILE A 281 -7.63 -9.66 -19.09
N SER A 282 -7.20 -9.50 -20.35
CA SER A 282 -6.45 -10.50 -21.14
C SER A 282 -4.99 -10.11 -21.34
#